data_AF-A0A964AD11-F1
#
_entry.id   AF-A0A964AD11-F1
#
_cell.length_a   1.000
_cell.length_b   1.000
_cell.length_c   1.000
_cell.angle_alpha   90.00
_cell.angle_beta   90.00
_cell.angle_gamma   90.00
#
_symmetry.space_group_name_H-M   'P 1'
#
loop_
_entity.id
_entity.type
_entity.pdbx_description
1 polymer ?
#
loop_
_entity_poly.entity_id
_entity_poly.type
_entity_poly.pdbx_seq_one_letter_code
_entity_poly.pdbx_strand_id
1 'polypeptide(L)'
;MPPILEAIEPVIVRKYGNRRLYRTDESRYVTLEELAELVRDDVPFEVHDAKSGDDLTGVVLAQVILEQEKAGEGGSLPVALLRQLIRMRDERLTDFIVNHLQRLTDIYMEAAEATSDTLDMAVHGAVHSGETAVIVQLASVRDQLSHILDQLELDEEPG
;
A
#
# COMPACT_ATOMS: atom_id res chain seq x y z
N MET A 1 7.23 32.63 8.98
CA MET A 1 6.79 31.61 9.95
C MET A 1 6.00 30.59 9.15
N PRO A 2 6.55 29.39 8.91
CA PRO A 2 5.78 28.35 8.23
C PRO A 2 4.65 27.88 9.17
N PRO A 3 3.51 27.42 8.64
CA PRO A 3 2.48 26.80 9.45
C PRO A 3 3.09 25.55 10.08
N ILE A 4 2.90 25.38 11.39
CA ILE A 4 3.13 24.10 12.03
C ILE A 4 2.10 23.17 11.39
N LEU A 5 2.56 22.23 10.55
CA LEU A 5 1.76 21.07 10.18
C LEU A 5 1.33 20.45 11.51
N GLU A 6 0.06 20.63 11.89
CA GLU A 6 -0.50 19.90 13.02
C GLU A 6 -0.23 18.42 12.73
N ALA A 7 0.57 17.79 13.56
CA ALA A 7 0.82 16.36 13.45
C ALA A 7 -0.55 15.69 13.62
N ILE A 8 -1.03 15.04 12.56
CA ILE A 8 -2.29 14.30 12.61
C ILE A 8 -2.07 13.15 13.58
N GLU A 9 -2.67 13.26 14.78
CA GLU A 9 -2.56 12.19 15.77
C GLU A 9 -3.32 10.95 15.26
N PRO A 10 -2.73 9.75 15.37
CA PRO A 10 -3.37 8.54 14.88
C PRO A 10 -4.61 8.20 15.70
N VAL A 11 -5.64 7.70 15.01
CA VAL A 11 -6.84 7.14 15.66
C VAL A 11 -6.43 5.90 16.47
N ILE A 12 -6.73 5.90 17.77
CA ILE A 12 -6.40 4.78 18.64
C ILE A 12 -7.56 3.79 18.72
N VAL A 13 -7.30 2.57 18.27
CA VAL A 13 -8.21 1.43 18.30
C VAL A 13 -7.73 0.42 19.34
N ARG A 14 -8.61 0.03 20.26
CA ARG A 14 -8.33 -1.01 21.24
C ARG A 14 -8.96 -2.33 20.82
N LYS A 15 -8.15 -3.39 20.78
CA LYS A 15 -8.61 -4.74 20.49
C LYS A 15 -8.89 -5.50 21.79
N TYR A 16 -10.15 -5.82 22.02
CA TYR A 16 -10.60 -6.56 23.19
C TYR A 16 -10.86 -8.02 22.82
N GLY A 17 -9.87 -8.89 22.98
CA GLY A 17 -10.05 -10.34 22.82
C GLY A 17 -10.77 -10.72 21.51
N ASN A 18 -11.79 -11.59 21.57
CA ASN A 18 -12.47 -12.10 20.37
C ASN A 18 -13.17 -10.99 19.56
N ARG A 19 -12.54 -10.64 18.41
CA ARG A 19 -13.02 -9.84 17.25
C ARG A 19 -13.51 -8.40 17.51
N ARG A 20 -13.55 -7.93 18.76
CA ARG A 20 -14.03 -6.57 19.07
C ARG A 20 -12.90 -5.55 18.96
N LEU A 21 -13.05 -4.64 18.01
CA LEU A 21 -12.23 -3.45 17.85
C LEU A 21 -13.02 -2.24 18.33
N TYR A 22 -12.40 -1.39 19.14
CA TYR A 22 -13.05 -0.27 19.78
C TYR A 22 -12.26 1.01 19.56
N ARG A 23 -12.87 1.96 18.85
CA ARG A 23 -12.32 3.30 18.62
C ARG A 23 -12.47 4.15 19.87
N THR A 24 -11.35 4.72 20.33
CA THR A 24 -11.31 5.47 21.59
C THR A 24 -11.78 6.92 21.44
N ASP A 25 -11.65 7.49 20.24
CA ASP A 25 -12.12 8.82 19.87
C ASP A 25 -13.65 8.90 19.79
N GLU A 26 -14.27 7.93 19.12
CA GLU A 26 -15.73 7.85 18.94
C GLU A 26 -16.42 7.01 20.01
N SER A 27 -15.65 6.38 20.90
CA SER A 27 -16.14 5.51 21.98
C SER A 27 -17.10 4.42 21.48
N ARG A 28 -16.83 3.84 20.31
CA ARG A 28 -17.69 2.81 19.69
C ARG A 28 -16.91 1.64 19.11
N TYR A 29 -17.63 0.55 18.86
CA TYR A 29 -17.08 -0.56 18.08
C TYR A 29 -16.89 -0.15 16.63
N VAL A 30 -15.81 -0.65 16.04
CA VAL A 30 -15.43 -0.45 14.64
C VAL A 30 -15.29 -1.81 13.95
N THR A 31 -15.65 -1.90 12.67
CA THR A 31 -15.48 -3.11 11.86
C THR A 31 -14.14 -3.09 11.11
N LEU A 32 -13.74 -4.24 10.53
CA LEU A 32 -12.57 -4.29 9.63
C LEU A 32 -12.79 -3.47 8.36
N GLU A 33 -14.05 -3.34 7.90
CA GLU A 33 -14.42 -2.56 6.72
C GLU A 33 -14.24 -1.06 6.97
N GLU A 34 -14.69 -0.57 8.12
CA GLU A 34 -14.46 0.83 8.53
C GLU A 34 -12.97 1.12 8.73
N LEU A 35 -12.17 0.15 9.21
CA LEU A 35 -10.71 0.32 9.24
C LEU A 35 -10.11 0.38 7.83
N ALA A 36 -10.66 -0.37 6.87
CA ALA A 36 -10.25 -0.28 5.48
C ALA A 36 -10.55 1.11 4.89
N GLU A 37 -11.69 1.71 5.25
CA GLU A 37 -12.04 3.08 4.88
C GLU A 37 -11.02 4.08 5.43
N LEU A 38 -10.62 3.97 6.70
CA LEU A 38 -9.58 4.84 7.27
C LEU A 38 -8.27 4.76 6.47
N VAL A 39 -7.86 3.57 6.01
CA VAL A 39 -6.67 3.43 5.14
C VAL A 39 -6.87 4.12 3.79
N ARG A 40 -8.06 4.01 3.18
CA ARG A 40 -8.36 4.64 1.88
C ARG A 40 -8.44 6.16 1.98
N ASP A 41 -8.87 6.67 3.13
CA ASP A 41 -8.96 8.10 3.44
C ASP A 41 -7.63 8.70 3.92
N ASP A 42 -6.54 7.92 3.90
CA ASP A 42 -5.20 8.30 4.40
C ASP A 42 -5.23 8.78 5.87
N VAL A 43 -6.14 8.22 6.67
CA VAL A 43 -6.28 8.51 8.10
C VAL A 43 -5.42 7.53 8.89
N PRO A 44 -4.35 7.99 9.58
CA PRO A 44 -3.50 7.11 10.35
C PRO A 44 -4.25 6.53 11.56
N PHE A 45 -4.06 5.25 11.83
CA PHE A 45 -4.58 4.60 13.04
C PHE A 45 -3.61 3.57 13.58
N GLU A 46 -3.72 3.33 14.89
CA GLU A 46 -2.98 2.29 15.59
C GLU A 46 -3.95 1.35 16.31
N VAL A 47 -3.65 0.06 16.30
CA VAL A 47 -4.40 -0.95 17.03
C VAL A 47 -3.57 -1.52 18.16
N HIS A 48 -4.05 -1.34 19.38
CA HIS A 48 -3.39 -1.86 20.58
C HIS A 48 -4.22 -2.96 21.24
N ASP A 49 -3.59 -4.05 21.70
CA ASP A 49 -4.28 -5.03 22.53
C ASP A 49 -4.74 -4.40 23.84
N ALA A 50 -6.02 -4.56 24.17
CA ALA A 50 -6.58 -3.89 25.35
C ALA A 50 -6.09 -4.48 26.69
N LYS A 51 -5.48 -5.66 26.69
CA LYS A 51 -4.94 -6.31 27.89
C LYS A 51 -3.43 -6.12 28.02
N SER A 52 -2.67 -6.40 26.97
CA SER A 52 -1.19 -6.32 26.99
C SER A 52 -0.66 -4.96 26.57
N GLY A 53 -1.41 -4.21 25.75
CA GLY A 53 -0.92 -2.97 25.13
C GLY A 53 -0.01 -3.22 23.93
N ASP A 54 0.10 -4.46 23.44
CA ASP A 54 0.92 -4.78 22.27
C ASP A 54 0.35 -4.10 21.02
N ASP A 55 1.24 -3.60 20.16
CA ASP A 55 0.87 -3.10 18.85
C ASP A 55 0.46 -4.27 17.94
N LEU A 56 -0.80 -4.26 17.53
CA LEU A 56 -1.44 -5.22 16.65
C LEU A 56 -1.81 -4.60 15.30
N THR A 57 -1.36 -3.39 14.99
CA THR A 57 -1.72 -2.65 13.76
C THR A 57 -1.43 -3.49 12.51
N GLY A 58 -0.23 -4.03 12.37
CA GLY A 58 0.13 -4.89 11.23
C GLY A 58 -0.71 -6.17 11.15
N VAL A 59 -1.04 -6.78 12.29
CA VAL A 59 -1.89 -7.98 12.34
C VAL A 59 -3.32 -7.67 11.88
N VAL A 60 -3.85 -6.51 12.28
CA VAL A 60 -5.21 -6.10 11.88
C VAL A 60 -5.25 -5.67 10.42
N LEU A 61 -4.24 -4.97 9.91
CA LEU A 61 -4.15 -4.66 8.48
C LEU A 61 -4.10 -5.93 7.61
N ALA A 62 -3.35 -6.95 8.03
CA ALA A 62 -3.36 -8.25 7.35
C ALA A 62 -4.76 -8.92 7.37
N GLN A 63 -5.52 -8.75 8.46
CA GLN A 63 -6.91 -9.24 8.54
C GLN A 63 -7.84 -8.47 7.61
N VAL A 64 -7.69 -7.15 7.51
CA VAL A 64 -8.45 -6.29 6.57
C VAL A 64 -8.22 -6.76 5.14
N ILE A 65 -6.97 -6.98 4.75
CA ILE A 65 -6.61 -7.49 3.41
C ILE A 65 -7.27 -8.85 3.16
N LEU A 66 -7.16 -9.78 4.10
CA LEU A 66 -7.75 -11.12 3.96
C LEU A 66 -9.27 -11.09 3.84
N GLU A 67 -9.94 -10.18 4.52
CA GLU A 67 -11.41 -10.09 4.48
C GLU A 67 -11.89 -9.52 3.13
N GLN A 68 -11.18 -8.53 2.57
CA GLN A 68 -11.44 -8.02 1.22
C GLN A 68 -11.27 -9.12 0.16
N GLU A 69 -10.20 -9.93 0.26
CA GLU A 69 -9.98 -11.08 -0.64
C GLU A 69 -11.13 -12.09 -0.62
N LYS A 70 -11.74 -12.33 0.55
CA LYS A 70 -12.90 -13.23 0.67
C LYS A 70 -14.17 -12.62 0.12
N ALA A 71 -14.36 -11.31 0.28
CA ALA A 71 -15.50 -10.58 -0.26
C ALA A 71 -15.42 -10.48 -1.80
N GLY A 72 -14.21 -10.61 -2.38
CA GLY A 72 -13.97 -10.48 -3.81
C GLY A 72 -13.96 -9.02 -4.29
N GLU A 73 -13.88 -8.07 -3.36
CA GLU A 73 -13.82 -6.64 -3.64
C GLU A 73 -12.36 -6.23 -3.95
N GLY A 74 -12.15 -5.47 -5.03
CA GLY A 74 -10.82 -4.91 -5.37
C GLY A 74 -9.90 -5.78 -6.23
N GLY A 75 -10.34 -6.97 -6.64
CA GLY A 75 -9.55 -7.90 -7.45
C GLY A 75 -8.59 -8.75 -6.60
N SER A 76 -8.46 -10.03 -6.93
CA SER A 76 -7.71 -10.97 -6.10
C SER A 76 -6.22 -10.69 -6.10
N LEU A 77 -5.61 -10.72 -4.92
CA LEU A 77 -4.17 -10.69 -4.75
C LEU A 77 -3.50 -11.80 -5.58
N PRO A 78 -2.46 -11.48 -6.38
CA PRO A 78 -1.77 -12.49 -7.16
C PRO A 78 -1.17 -13.59 -6.28
N VAL A 79 -1.51 -14.85 -6.58
CA VAL A 79 -0.99 -16.01 -5.84
C VAL A 79 0.55 -16.06 -5.81
N ALA A 80 1.20 -15.53 -6.85
CA ALA A 80 2.66 -15.42 -6.91
C ALA A 80 3.22 -14.51 -5.80
N LEU A 81 2.57 -13.36 -5.54
CA LEU A 81 2.95 -12.44 -4.48
C LEU A 81 2.79 -13.10 -3.10
N LEU A 82 1.64 -13.73 -2.85
CA LEU A 82 1.38 -14.44 -1.59
C LEU A 82 2.45 -15.52 -1.31
N ARG A 83 2.86 -16.26 -2.35
CA ARG A 83 3.95 -17.25 -2.22
C ARG A 83 5.30 -16.61 -1.92
N GLN A 84 5.59 -15.45 -2.50
CA GLN A 84 6.83 -14.71 -2.21
C GLN A 84 6.84 -14.21 -0.77
N LEU A 85 5.74 -13.60 -0.30
CA LEU A 85 5.58 -13.14 1.08
C LEU A 85 5.78 -14.27 2.11
N ILE A 86 5.29 -15.48 1.81
CA ILE A 86 5.48 -16.65 2.68
C ILE A 86 6.93 -17.18 2.64
N ARG A 87 7.62 -17.06 1.50
CA ARG A 87 9.00 -17.56 1.32
C ARG A 87 10.04 -16.66 1.97
N MET A 88 9.79 -15.35 1.99
CA MET A 88 10.68 -14.37 2.61
C MET A 88 10.41 -14.37 4.12
N ARG A 89 11.34 -14.88 4.92
CA ARG A 89 11.20 -14.91 6.39
C ARG A 89 12.12 -13.89 7.07
N ASP A 90 11.49 -13.09 7.94
CA ASP A 90 12.00 -12.24 9.01
C ASP A 90 12.80 -10.97 8.61
N GLU A 91 14.05 -11.04 8.16
CA GLU A 91 14.87 -9.81 8.01
C GLU A 91 14.77 -9.20 6.61
N ARG A 92 14.86 -10.03 5.56
CA ARG A 92 14.82 -9.55 4.15
C ARG A 92 13.43 -9.10 3.69
N LEU A 93 12.37 -9.58 4.34
CA LEU A 93 10.99 -9.18 4.04
C LEU A 93 10.74 -7.73 4.49
N THR A 94 11.19 -7.39 5.69
CA THR A 94 11.01 -6.06 6.27
C THR A 94 11.75 -5.01 5.42
N ASP A 95 13.01 -5.27 5.07
CA ASP A 95 13.80 -4.35 4.25
C ASP A 95 13.22 -4.19 2.84
N PHE A 96 12.78 -5.28 2.20
CA PHE A 96 12.17 -5.23 0.87
C PHE A 96 10.80 -4.52 0.87
N ILE A 97 9.93 -4.81 1.84
CA ILE A 97 8.61 -4.19 1.92
C ILE A 97 8.73 -2.69 2.21
N VAL A 98 9.55 -2.31 3.18
CA VAL A 98 9.72 -0.92 3.61
C VAL A 98 10.42 -0.09 2.53
N ASN A 99 11.48 -0.61 1.91
CA ASN A 99 12.29 0.21 1.01
C ASN A 99 11.89 0.12 -0.46
N HIS A 100 11.25 -0.97 -0.89
CA HIS A 100 11.03 -1.24 -2.31
C HIS A 100 9.57 -1.41 -2.68
N LEU A 101 8.77 -2.11 -1.86
CA LEU A 101 7.37 -2.33 -2.20
C LEU A 101 6.56 -1.04 -2.16
N GLN A 102 6.73 -0.20 -1.13
CA GLN A 102 6.08 1.13 -1.07
C GLN A 102 6.42 1.96 -2.31
N ARG A 103 7.71 2.10 -2.62
CA ARG A 103 8.17 2.86 -3.80
C ARG A 103 7.61 2.30 -5.11
N LEU A 104 7.59 0.97 -5.28
CA LEU A 104 7.05 0.35 -6.49
C LEU A 104 5.54 0.56 -6.62
N THR A 105 4.81 0.52 -5.51
CA THR A 105 3.38 0.82 -5.48
C THR A 105 3.12 2.29 -5.80
N ASP A 106 3.88 3.22 -5.23
CA ASP A 106 3.77 4.65 -5.52
C ASP A 106 4.02 4.94 -7.00
N ILE A 107 5.11 4.39 -7.57
CA ILE A 107 5.43 4.51 -9.00
C ILE A 107 4.31 3.92 -9.86
N TYR A 108 3.77 2.77 -9.49
CA TYR A 108 2.67 2.14 -10.22
C TYR A 108 1.39 3.00 -10.16
N MET A 109 1.04 3.55 -9.00
CA MET A 109 -0.13 4.42 -8.83
C MET A 109 0.03 5.72 -9.62
N GLU A 110 1.21 6.36 -9.56
CA GLU A 110 1.54 7.55 -10.35
C GLU A 110 1.49 7.27 -11.86
N ALA A 111 2.04 6.12 -12.30
CA ALA A 111 1.97 5.70 -13.70
C ALA A 111 0.53 5.39 -14.14
N ALA A 112 -0.28 4.77 -13.28
CA ALA A 112 -1.69 4.46 -13.56
C ALA A 112 -2.52 5.75 -13.67
N GLU A 113 -2.33 6.71 -12.78
CA GLU A 113 -2.97 8.03 -12.81
C GLU A 113 -2.56 8.81 -14.06
N ALA A 114 -1.26 8.89 -14.35
CA ALA A 114 -0.77 9.55 -15.56
C ALA A 114 -1.26 8.89 -16.86
N THR A 115 -1.48 7.57 -16.86
CA THR A 115 -2.08 6.84 -17.99
C THR A 115 -3.57 7.14 -18.10
N SER A 116 -4.28 7.22 -16.97
CA SER A 116 -5.70 7.63 -16.93
C SER A 116 -5.89 9.05 -17.45
N ASP A 117 -5.07 10.00 -17.00
CA ASP A 117 -5.11 11.40 -17.43
C ASP A 117 -4.77 11.56 -18.92
N THR A 118 -3.77 10.83 -19.41
CA THR A 118 -3.42 10.85 -20.84
C THR A 118 -4.49 10.19 -21.70
N LEU A 119 -5.17 9.15 -21.19
CA LEU A 119 -6.30 8.53 -21.85
C LEU A 119 -7.52 9.46 -21.87
N ASP A 120 -7.84 10.14 -20.76
CA ASP A 120 -8.91 11.14 -20.68
C ASP A 120 -8.61 12.35 -21.58
N MET A 121 -7.36 12.82 -21.63
CA MET A 121 -6.94 13.83 -22.60
C MET A 121 -7.06 13.33 -24.03
N ALA A 122 -6.67 12.09 -24.33
CA ALA A 122 -6.80 11.52 -25.68
C ALA A 122 -8.28 11.32 -26.10
N VAL A 123 -9.15 11.01 -25.14
CA VAL A 123 -10.61 10.88 -25.31
C VAL A 123 -11.29 12.24 -25.43
N HIS A 124 -10.82 13.28 -24.73
CA HIS A 124 -11.38 14.63 -24.77
C HIS A 124 -10.70 15.61 -25.74
N GLY A 125 -9.53 15.29 -26.30
CA GLY A 125 -8.85 16.16 -27.26
C GLY A 125 -7.55 15.59 -27.82
N ALA A 126 -7.54 15.34 -29.14
CA ALA A 126 -6.37 15.09 -30.00
C ALA A 126 -5.86 13.64 -30.09
N VAL A 127 -6.56 12.86 -30.92
CA VAL A 127 -6.24 11.50 -31.40
C VAL A 127 -4.95 11.42 -32.26
N HIS A 128 -4.06 12.42 -32.26
CA HIS A 128 -2.80 12.36 -33.03
C HIS A 128 -1.52 12.50 -32.17
N SER A 129 -1.65 12.72 -30.85
CA SER A 129 -0.50 12.82 -29.93
C SER A 129 -0.36 11.63 -28.96
N GLY A 130 -1.39 10.78 -28.85
CA GLY A 130 -1.49 9.73 -27.84
C GLY A 130 -0.51 8.57 -28.02
N GLU A 131 -0.21 8.17 -29.25
CA GLU A 131 0.74 7.07 -29.50
C GLU A 131 2.17 7.40 -29.05
N THR A 132 2.61 8.65 -29.20
CA THR A 132 3.95 9.07 -28.75
C THR A 132 4.03 9.19 -27.23
N ALA A 133 2.97 9.69 -26.57
CA ALA A 133 2.94 9.83 -25.11
C ALA A 133 3.02 8.47 -24.39
N VAL A 134 2.22 7.49 -24.85
CA VAL A 134 2.22 6.13 -24.30
C VAL A 134 3.56 5.43 -24.49
N ILE A 135 4.21 5.59 -25.65
CA ILE A 135 5.54 5.01 -25.92
C ILE A 135 6.62 5.62 -25.01
N VAL A 136 6.57 6.94 -24.78
CA VAL A 136 7.53 7.63 -23.90
C VAL A 136 7.36 7.20 -22.45
N GLN A 137 6.11 7.05 -21.97
CA GLN A 137 5.84 6.57 -20.61
C GLN A 137 6.26 5.11 -20.41
N LEU A 138 5.96 4.22 -21.36
CA LEU A 138 6.42 2.82 -21.30
C LEU A 138 7.94 2.69 -21.33
N ALA A 139 8.63 3.56 -22.08
CA ALA A 139 10.09 3.61 -22.09
C ALA A 139 10.64 4.08 -20.73
N SER A 140 10.01 5.06 -20.08
CA SER A 140 10.38 5.52 -18.74
C SER A 140 10.20 4.42 -17.68
N VAL A 141 9.07 3.69 -17.72
CA VAL A 141 8.82 2.56 -16.81
C VAL A 141 9.84 1.45 -17.01
N ARG A 142 10.16 1.12 -18.27
CA ARG A 142 11.22 0.15 -18.60
C ARG A 142 12.57 0.58 -18.02
N ASP A 143 12.97 1.84 -18.20
CA ASP A 143 14.26 2.32 -17.74
C ASP A 143 14.34 2.36 -16.19
N GLN A 144 13.23 2.71 -15.51
CA GLN A 144 13.11 2.61 -14.04
C GLN A 144 13.25 1.17 -13.54
N LEU A 145 12.57 0.20 -14.19
CA LEU A 145 12.70 -1.22 -13.85
C LEU A 145 14.11 -1.75 -14.09
N SER A 146 14.77 -1.32 -15.17
CA SER A 146 16.15 -1.68 -15.48
C SER A 146 17.10 -1.25 -14.35
N HIS A 147 16.92 -0.02 -13.86
CA HIS A 147 17.75 0.52 -12.79
C HIS A 147 17.57 -0.22 -11.45
N ILE A 148 16.36 -0.72 -11.18
CA ILE A 148 16.07 -1.52 -9.99
C ILE A 148 16.71 -2.91 -10.11
N LEU A 149 16.66 -3.52 -11.29
CA LEU A 149 17.31 -4.81 -11.55
C LEU A 149 18.83 -4.75 -11.42
N ASP A 150 19.47 -3.68 -11.92
CA ASP A 150 20.91 -3.46 -11.77
C ASP A 150 21.32 -3.30 -10.29
N GLN A 151 20.46 -2.71 -9.46
CA GLN A 151 20.70 -2.59 -8.01
C GLN A 151 20.60 -3.93 -7.29
N LEU A 152 19.81 -4.87 -7.82
CA LEU A 152 19.64 -6.22 -7.27
C LEU A 152 20.80 -7.16 -7.66
N GLU A 153 21.44 -6.96 -8.80
CA GLU A 153 22.60 -7.77 -9.23
C GLU A 153 23.90 -7.42 -8.51
N LEU A 154 23.99 -6.27 -7.83
CA LEU A 154 25.18 -5.84 -7.09
C LEU A 154 25.28 -6.39 -5.66
N ASP A 155 24.21 -7.00 -5.13
CA ASP A 155 24.17 -7.58 -3.78
C ASP A 155 24.43 -9.11 -3.76
N GLU A 156 24.69 -9.73 -4.91
CA GLU A 156 25.08 -11.15 -5.03
C GLU A 156 26.56 -11.35 -5.42
N GLU A 157 27.51 -10.81 -4.64
CA GLU A 157 28.89 -11.31 -4.66
C GLU A 157 29.07 -12.40 -3.57
N PRO A 158 29.51 -13.63 -3.93
CA PRO A 158 29.61 -14.73 -2.98
C PRO A 158 30.88 -14.60 -2.13
N GLY A 159 30.70 -14.57 -0.81
CA GLY A 159 31.76 -14.89 0.16
C GLY A 159 31.90 -16.39 0.37
#